data_AF-A0A7K0XAQ7-F1
#
_entry.id   AF-A0A7K0XAQ7-F1
#
_cell.length_a   1.000
_cell.length_b   1.000
_cell.length_c   1.000
_cell.angle_alpha   90.00
_cell.angle_beta   90.00
_cell.angle_gamma   90.00
#
_symmetry.space_group_name_H-M   'P 1'
#
loop_
_entity.id
_entity.type
_entity.pdbx_description
1 polymer ?
#
loop_
_entity_poly.entity_id
_entity_poly.type
_entity_poly.pdbx_seq_one_letter_code
_entity_poly.pdbx_strand_id
1 'polypeptide(L)'
;MANDRFASAHEMVREYQELETKMADPSIHEDQGNARKLGRRYAQLGPVVAGFNAWKTAADDLEAAKEMAAEDPSFASEIPAMEVAVEAAADKLEEL
;
A
#
# COMPACT_ATOMS: atom_id res chain seq x y z
N MET A 1 15.67 -16.07 -1.72
CA MET A 1 14.56 -15.32 -1.10
C MET A 1 14.31 -14.14 -2.00
N ALA A 2 13.14 -14.08 -2.63
CA ALA A 2 12.81 -13.01 -3.56
C ALA A 2 12.93 -11.68 -2.81
N ASN A 3 13.63 -10.73 -3.42
CA ASN A 3 13.69 -9.37 -2.96
C ASN A 3 12.26 -8.82 -3.06
N ASP A 4 11.51 -8.84 -1.97
CA ASP A 4 10.19 -8.21 -1.91
C ASP A 4 10.44 -6.70 -2.06
N ARG A 5 10.20 -6.18 -3.26
CA ARG A 5 10.49 -4.79 -3.70
C ARG A 5 10.06 -3.76 -2.66
N PHE A 6 9.02 -4.08 -1.89
CA PHE A 6 8.38 -3.19 -0.93
C PHE A 6 8.29 -3.77 0.48
N ALA A 7 9.22 -4.65 0.88
CA ALA A 7 9.24 -5.24 2.22
C ALA A 7 9.14 -4.20 3.36
N SER A 8 9.86 -3.08 3.23
CA SER A 8 9.82 -1.97 4.20
C SER A 8 8.46 -1.26 4.23
N ALA A 9 7.88 -0.98 3.07
CA ALA A 9 6.55 -0.37 2.99
C ALA A 9 5.48 -1.30 3.57
N HIS A 10 5.61 -2.61 3.39
CA HIS A 10 4.71 -3.59 3.99
C HIS A 10 4.81 -3.61 5.53
N GLU A 11 6.01 -3.51 6.11
CA GLU A 11 6.18 -3.33 7.55
C GLU A 11 5.56 -2.02 8.05
N MET A 12 5.72 -0.93 7.30
CA MET A 12 5.11 0.37 7.59
C MET A 12 3.57 0.33 7.55
N VAL A 13 2.98 -0.45 6.64
CA VAL A 13 1.54 -0.70 6.58
C VAL A 13 1.05 -1.44 7.81
N ARG A 14 1.79 -2.46 8.28
CA ARG A 14 1.45 -3.15 9.53
C ARG A 14 1.51 -2.19 10.72
N GLU A 15 2.56 -1.38 10.82
CA GLU A 15 2.67 -0.38 11.89
C GLU A 15 1.51 0.62 11.85
N TYR A 16 1.11 1.08 10.67
CA TYR A 16 -0.04 1.98 10.51
C TYR A 16 -1.33 1.38 11.05
N GLN A 17 -1.61 0.11 10.75
CA GLN A 17 -2.80 -0.61 11.26
C GLN A 17 -2.77 -0.78 12.79
N GLU A 18 -1.61 -1.04 13.36
CA GLU A 18 -1.45 -1.09 14.81
C GLU A 18 -1.68 0.27 15.46
N LEU A 19 -1.21 1.36 14.83
CA LEU A 19 -1.44 2.73 15.30
C LEU A 19 -2.91 3.11 15.19
N GLU A 20 -3.59 2.74 14.10
CA GLU A 20 -5.02 2.95 13.92
C GLU A 20 -5.82 2.28 15.06
N THR A 21 -5.48 1.02 15.37
CA THR A 21 -6.08 0.28 16.48
C THR A 21 -5.85 0.96 17.83
N LYS A 22 -4.61 1.40 18.09
CA LYS A 22 -4.26 2.13 19.32
C LYS A 22 -4.99 3.47 19.40
N MET A 23 -5.13 4.18 18.28
CA MET A 23 -5.79 5.48 18.23
C MET A 23 -7.31 5.41 18.33
N ALA A 24 -7.91 4.25 18.05
CA ALA A 24 -9.34 4.01 18.24
C ALA A 24 -9.73 3.81 19.72
N ASP A 25 -8.76 3.56 20.60
CA ASP A 25 -8.99 3.42 22.04
C ASP A 25 -9.23 4.81 22.69
N PRO A 26 -10.39 5.07 23.32
CA PRO A 26 -10.66 6.34 23.98
C PRO A 26 -9.66 6.68 25.11
N SER A 27 -9.00 5.68 25.71
CA SER A 27 -8.02 5.88 26.78
C SER A 27 -6.76 6.62 26.33
N ILE A 28 -6.48 6.73 25.02
CA ILE A 28 -5.32 7.51 24.56
C ILE A 28 -5.40 8.97 24.98
N HIS A 29 -6.63 9.48 25.20
CA HIS A 29 -6.87 10.87 25.56
C HIS A 29 -6.51 11.19 27.01
N GLU A 30 -6.25 10.16 27.84
CA GLU A 30 -5.77 10.31 29.22
C GLU A 30 -4.32 10.83 29.27
N ASP A 31 -3.52 10.56 28.23
CA ASP A 31 -2.17 11.12 28.04
C ASP A 31 -2.09 11.85 26.69
N GLN A 32 -2.28 13.17 26.73
CA GLN A 32 -2.19 14.02 25.54
C GLN A 32 -0.82 13.98 24.85
N GLY A 33 0.26 13.73 25.59
CA GLY A 33 1.61 13.62 25.04
C GLY A 33 1.74 12.37 24.17
N ASN A 34 1.26 11.24 24.70
CA ASN A 34 1.21 9.97 23.98
C ASN A 34 0.28 10.06 22.75
N ALA A 35 -0.93 10.62 22.89
CA ALA A 35 -1.86 10.80 21.77
C ALA A 35 -1.24 11.59 20.61
N ARG A 36 -0.54 12.70 20.92
CA ARG A 36 0.17 13.49 19.90
C ARG A 36 1.32 12.73 19.24
N LYS A 37 2.03 11.89 19.99
CA LYS A 37 3.12 11.05 19.45
C LYS A 37 2.58 10.02 18.46
N LEU A 38 1.52 9.29 18.83
CA LEU A 38 0.86 8.32 17.97
C LEU A 38 0.31 8.99 16.70
N GLY A 39 -0.42 10.11 16.86
CA GLY A 39 -0.97 10.86 15.73
C GLY A 39 0.09 11.36 14.75
N ARG A 40 1.25 11.84 15.24
CA ARG A 40 2.37 12.23 14.35
C ARG A 40 2.91 11.05 13.56
N ARG A 41 3.12 9.89 14.20
CA ARG A 41 3.64 8.70 13.50
C ARG A 41 2.63 8.19 12.48
N TYR A 42 1.35 8.13 12.84
CA TYR A 42 0.27 7.76 11.93
C TYR A 42 0.23 8.66 10.69
N ALA A 43 0.31 9.98 10.88
CA ALA A 43 0.36 10.93 9.78
C ALA A 43 1.60 10.79 8.89
N GLN A 44 2.76 10.42 9.46
CA GLN A 44 3.98 10.16 8.69
C GLN A 44 3.88 8.92 7.81
N LEU A 45 3.20 7.88 8.29
CA LEU A 45 3.04 6.61 7.58
C LEU A 45 1.96 6.67 6.50
N GLY A 46 0.97 7.58 6.63
CA GLY A 46 -0.15 7.73 5.71
C GLY A 46 0.23 7.77 4.22
N PRO A 47 1.18 8.61 3.78
CA PRO A 47 1.62 8.64 2.38
C PRO A 47 2.17 7.31 1.88
N VAL A 48 3.04 6.64 2.66
CA VAL A 48 3.62 5.34 2.30
C VAL A 48 2.54 4.27 2.18
N VAL A 49 1.59 4.24 3.12
CA VAL A 49 0.45 3.30 3.08
C VAL A 49 -0.42 3.52 1.86
N ALA A 50 -0.71 4.78 1.53
CA ALA A 50 -1.48 5.13 0.34
C ALA A 50 -0.75 4.72 -0.95
N GLY A 51 0.56 4.97 -1.04
CA GLY A 51 1.40 4.54 -2.17
C GLY A 51 1.44 3.02 -2.31
N PHE A 52 1.65 2.30 -1.21
CA PHE A 52 1.68 0.84 -1.18
C PHE A 52 0.35 0.24 -1.64
N ASN A 53 -0.78 0.75 -1.12
CA ASN A 53 -2.10 0.29 -1.53
C ASN A 53 -2.37 0.55 -3.02
N ALA A 54 -1.96 1.71 -3.54
CA ALA A 54 -2.13 2.03 -4.95
C ALA A 54 -1.32 1.08 -5.85
N TRP A 55 -0.06 0.83 -5.52
CA TRP A 55 0.76 -0.15 -6.23
C TRP A 55 0.16 -1.55 -6.15
N LYS A 56 -0.24 -1.98 -4.95
CA LYS A 56 -0.79 -3.32 -4.74
C LYS A 56 -2.08 -3.53 -5.54
N THR A 57 -2.99 -2.55 -5.54
CA THR A 57 -4.22 -2.62 -6.35
C THR A 57 -3.88 -2.75 -7.85
N ALA A 58 -2.96 -1.94 -8.38
CA ALA A 58 -2.56 -2.05 -9.77
C ALA A 58 -1.94 -3.43 -10.09
N ALA A 59 -1.13 -3.98 -9.17
CA ALA A 59 -0.49 -5.28 -9.34
C ALA A 59 -1.52 -6.43 -9.28
N ASP A 60 -2.46 -6.38 -8.34
CA ASP A 60 -3.54 -7.35 -8.20
C ASP A 60 -4.47 -7.30 -9.44
N ASP A 61 -4.80 -6.09 -9.95
CA ASP A 61 -5.59 -5.91 -11.17
C ASP A 61 -4.86 -6.47 -12.41
N LEU A 62 -3.56 -6.23 -12.54
CA LEU A 62 -2.73 -6.78 -13.63
C LEU A 62 -2.72 -8.31 -13.60
N GLU A 63 -2.60 -8.91 -12.42
CA GLU A 63 -2.62 -10.37 -12.28
C GLU A 63 -3.99 -10.94 -12.68
N ALA A 64 -5.08 -10.31 -12.22
CA ALA A 64 -6.42 -10.69 -12.63
C ALA A 64 -6.60 -10.59 -14.16
N ALA A 65 -6.10 -9.52 -14.80
CA ALA A 65 -6.16 -9.37 -16.25
C ALA A 65 -5.33 -10.43 -16.99
N LYS A 66 -4.19 -10.86 -16.43
CA LYS A 66 -3.38 -11.97 -16.98
C LYS A 66 -4.10 -13.31 -16.89
N GLU A 67 -4.77 -13.58 -15.76
CA GLU A 67 -5.62 -14.77 -15.60
C GLU A 67 -6.79 -14.75 -16.61
N MET A 68 -7.46 -13.61 -16.76
CA MET A 68 -8.54 -13.46 -17.74
C MET A 68 -8.05 -13.64 -19.18
N ALA A 69 -6.88 -13.09 -19.53
CA ALA A 69 -6.31 -13.24 -20.87
C ALA A 69 -5.91 -14.68 -21.20
N ALA A 70 -5.62 -15.50 -20.18
CA ALA A 70 -5.37 -16.93 -20.37
C ALA A 70 -6.64 -17.70 -20.76
N GLU A 71 -7.82 -17.23 -20.34
CA GLU A 71 -9.12 -17.81 -20.69
C GLU A 71 -9.74 -17.18 -21.95
N ASP A 72 -9.61 -15.85 -22.10
CA ASP A 72 -10.10 -15.06 -23.22
C ASP A 72 -9.00 -14.09 -23.72
N PRO A 73 -8.33 -14.40 -24.85
CA PRO A 73 -7.25 -13.58 -25.39
C PRO A 73 -7.62 -12.13 -25.74
N SER A 74 -8.91 -11.77 -25.77
CA SER A 74 -9.32 -10.38 -26.02
C SER A 74 -8.83 -9.41 -24.93
N PHE A 75 -8.68 -9.89 -23.69
CA PHE A 75 -8.13 -9.11 -22.56
C PHE A 75 -6.62 -8.84 -22.68
N ALA A 76 -5.89 -9.60 -23.51
CA ALA A 76 -4.45 -9.44 -23.65
C ALA A 76 -4.04 -8.04 -24.15
N SER A 77 -4.93 -7.35 -24.84
CA SER A 77 -4.70 -5.99 -25.35
C SER A 77 -4.60 -4.91 -24.25
N GLU A 78 -5.13 -5.17 -23.05
CA GLU A 78 -5.13 -4.21 -21.93
C GLU A 78 -3.88 -4.35 -21.05
N ILE A 79 -3.27 -5.54 -21.01
CA ILE A 79 -2.13 -5.89 -20.16
C ILE A 79 -0.97 -4.88 -20.27
N PRO A 80 -0.51 -4.45 -21.46
CA PRO A 80 0.63 -3.54 -21.55
C PRO A 80 0.40 -2.19 -20.85
N ALA A 81 -0.83 -1.67 -20.89
CA ALA A 81 -1.16 -0.42 -20.20
C ALA A 81 -1.20 -0.61 -18.67
N MET A 82 -1.66 -1.77 -18.20
CA MET A 82 -1.68 -2.13 -16.79
C MET A 82 -0.27 -2.34 -16.23
N GLU A 83 0.65 -2.95 -17.00
CA GLU A 83 2.07 -3.06 -16.62
C GLU A 83 2.72 -1.70 -16.42
N VAL A 84 2.45 -0.73 -17.31
CA VAL A 84 2.91 0.66 -17.15
C VAL A 84 2.31 1.30 -15.89
N ALA A 85 1.04 1.03 -15.59
CA ALA A 85 0.40 1.57 -14.38
C ALA A 85 1.02 1.00 -13.09
N VAL A 86 1.34 -0.31 -13.07
CA VAL A 86 2.03 -0.96 -11.94
C VAL A 86 3.39 -0.32 -11.71
N GLU A 87 4.19 -0.17 -12.77
CA GLU A 87 5.52 0.43 -12.63
C GLU A 87 5.45 1.90 -12.21
N ALA A 88 4.53 2.69 -12.77
CA ALA A 88 4.35 4.08 -12.36
C ALA A 88 3.93 4.22 -10.88
N ALA A 89 3.08 3.30 -10.39
CA ALA A 89 2.70 3.28 -8.97
C ALA A 89 3.87 2.83 -8.08
N ALA A 90 4.69 1.91 -8.58
CA ALA A 90 5.88 1.42 -7.90
C ALA A 90 6.94 2.53 -7.77
N ASP A 91 7.26 3.23 -8.85
CA ASP A 91 8.20 4.36 -8.85
C ASP A 91 7.76 5.46 -7.90
N LYS A 92 6.46 5.80 -7.91
CA LYS A 92 5.91 6.79 -6.98
C LYS A 92 6.04 6.36 -5.52
N LEU A 93 5.93 5.07 -5.22
CA LEU A 93 6.11 4.55 -3.86
C LEU A 93 7.58 4.61 -3.42
N GLU A 94 8.53 4.40 -4.34
CA GLU A 94 9.97 4.49 -4.06
C GLU A 94 10.44 5.91 -3.76
N GLU A 95 9.69 6.93 -4.21
CA GLU A 95 9.98 8.34 -3.96
C GLU A 95 9.48 8.89 -2.60
N LEU A 96 8.77 8.08 -1.80
CA LEU A 96 8.18 8.46 -0.49
C LEU A 96 9.11 8.20 0.70
#